data_AF-A0A453C590-F1
#
_entry.id   AF-A0A453C590-F1
#
_cell.length_a   1.000
_cell.length_b   1.000
_cell.length_c   1.000
_cell.angle_alpha   90.00
_cell.angle_beta   90.00
_cell.angle_gamma   90.00
#
_symmetry.space_group_name_H-M   'P 1'
#
loop_
_entity.id
_entity.type
_entity.pdbx_description
1 polymer ?
#
loop_
_entity_poly.entity_id
_entity_poly.type
_entity_poly.pdbx_seq_one_letter_code
_entity_poly.pdbx_strand_id
1 'polypeptide(L)'
;MHPVSEGLFNFVIAWTLLFAPLLFTDARRDRYEGSLDILWSCQMFLTNTFLIPYMAIRLNDVDKNQPPPQTSKLSSLMVRGASGVGITGGLVCILSIVWAFFGRADADFGGVLDRWQYAQDYVLTERLAYAFLWDILLYSIFQPWLIGDNLQNVKPKAREFVNVARFIPVVGIVAYLLCLEEKKD
;
A
#
# COMPACT_ATOMS: atom_id res chain seq x y z
N MET A 1 14.00 -18.68 -11.10
CA MET A 1 13.17 -18.00 -10.06
C MET A 1 11.76 -18.56 -10.15
N HIS A 2 11.17 -18.95 -9.02
CA HIS A 2 9.84 -19.56 -9.01
C HIS A 2 8.76 -18.48 -9.24
N PRO A 3 7.73 -18.70 -10.07
CA PRO A 3 6.70 -17.69 -10.36
C PRO A 3 6.02 -17.12 -9.12
N VAL A 4 5.84 -17.95 -8.08
CA VAL A 4 5.27 -17.53 -6.79
C VAL A 4 6.14 -16.50 -6.07
N SER A 5 7.47 -16.64 -6.08
CA SER A 5 8.34 -15.68 -5.39
C SER A 5 8.36 -14.33 -6.09
N GLU A 6 8.39 -14.34 -7.42
CA GLU A 6 8.27 -13.12 -8.24
C GLU A 6 6.90 -12.45 -8.05
N GLY A 7 5.82 -13.24 -8.05
CA GLY A 7 4.46 -12.74 -7.81
C GLY A 7 4.31 -12.13 -6.43
N LEU A 8 4.80 -12.79 -5.37
CA LEU A 8 4.77 -12.25 -4.01
C LEU A 8 5.54 -10.93 -3.91
N PHE A 9 6.74 -10.86 -4.45
CA PHE A 9 7.56 -9.66 -4.45
C PHE A 9 6.85 -8.49 -5.16
N ASN A 10 6.39 -8.71 -6.39
CA ASN A 10 5.72 -7.69 -7.18
C ASN A 10 4.42 -7.22 -6.51
N PHE A 11 3.69 -8.13 -5.86
CA PHE A 11 2.47 -7.82 -5.13
C PHE A 11 2.74 -6.87 -3.96
N VAL A 12 3.76 -7.16 -3.12
CA VAL A 12 4.09 -6.31 -1.97
C VAL A 12 4.58 -4.94 -2.43
N ILE A 13 5.49 -4.88 -3.41
CA ILE A 13 6.01 -3.60 -3.92
C ILE A 13 4.89 -2.75 -4.54
N ALA A 14 3.98 -3.35 -5.31
CA ALA A 14 2.83 -2.65 -5.86
C ALA A 14 1.90 -2.11 -4.77
N TRP A 15 1.68 -2.87 -3.70
CA TRP A 15 0.88 -2.39 -2.58
C TRP A 15 1.59 -1.24 -1.83
N THR A 16 2.91 -1.33 -1.64
CA THR A 16 3.71 -0.23 -1.07
C THR A 16 3.65 1.04 -1.92
N LEU A 17 3.62 0.90 -3.25
CA LEU A 17 3.42 2.03 -4.16
C LEU A 17 2.03 2.66 -3.98
N LEU A 18 0.98 1.84 -3.83
CA LEU A 18 -0.39 2.32 -3.57
C LEU A 18 -0.49 3.06 -2.23
N PHE A 19 0.30 2.68 -1.22
CA PHE A 19 0.35 3.36 0.07
C PHE A 19 0.95 4.77 0.00
N ALA A 20 1.76 5.10 -1.00
CA ALA A 20 2.39 6.42 -1.12
C ALA A 20 1.38 7.57 -1.18
N PRO A 21 0.45 7.62 -2.17
CA PRO A 21 -0.56 8.69 -2.22
C PRO A 21 -1.52 8.64 -1.03
N LEU A 22 -1.75 7.47 -0.41
CA LEU A 22 -2.54 7.37 0.83
C LEU A 22 -1.86 8.10 1.99
N LEU A 23 -0.55 7.89 2.20
CA LEU A 23 0.23 8.57 3.24
C LEU A 23 0.32 10.08 2.96
N PHE A 24 0.52 10.48 1.70
CA PHE A 24 0.59 11.90 1.34
C PHE A 24 -0.73 12.63 1.49
N THR A 25 -1.86 11.94 1.36
CA THR A 25 -3.18 12.54 1.58
C THR A 25 -3.64 12.43 3.04
N ASP A 26 -2.83 11.88 3.93
CA ASP A 26 -3.22 11.66 5.32
C ASP A 26 -3.49 12.99 6.06
N ALA A 27 -4.67 13.10 6.65
CA ALA A 27 -5.15 14.27 7.37
C ALA A 27 -4.37 14.51 8.67
N ARG A 28 -3.73 13.47 9.21
CA ARG A 28 -2.89 13.52 10.42
C ARG A 28 -1.39 13.52 10.12
N ARG A 29 -1.01 13.74 8.86
CA ARG A 29 0.40 13.71 8.42
C ARG A 29 1.27 14.80 9.05
N ASP A 30 0.64 15.86 9.55
CA ASP A 30 1.27 16.98 10.22
C ASP A 30 1.96 16.59 11.54
N ARG A 31 1.58 15.47 12.14
CA ARG A 31 2.18 14.94 13.38
C ARG A 31 3.53 14.28 13.16
N TYR A 32 3.89 14.01 11.90
CA TYR A 32 5.18 13.43 11.56
C TYR A 32 6.17 14.53 11.18
N GLU A 33 7.18 14.74 12.03
CA GLU A 33 8.18 15.80 11.86
C GLU A 33 9.17 15.53 10.71
N GLY A 34 9.27 14.27 10.27
CA GLY A 34 10.19 13.85 9.22
C GLY A 34 9.65 14.07 7.81
N SER A 35 10.50 13.84 6.82
CA SER A 35 10.05 13.81 5.42
C SER A 35 9.25 12.54 5.13
N LEU A 36 7.97 12.69 4.78
CA LEU A 36 7.14 11.58 4.32
C LEU A 36 7.72 10.89 3.08
N ASP A 37 8.47 11.61 2.25
CA ASP A 37 9.15 11.03 1.09
C ASP A 37 10.25 10.05 1.53
N ILE A 38 10.99 10.39 2.59
CA ILE A 38 12.03 9.52 3.16
C ILE A 38 11.35 8.33 3.84
N LEU A 39 10.29 8.57 4.62
CA LEU A 39 9.53 7.49 5.27
C LEU A 39 9.03 6.48 4.24
N TRP A 40 8.38 6.96 3.17
CA TRP A 40 7.89 6.10 2.10
C TRP A 40 9.02 5.39 1.35
N SER A 41 10.12 6.09 1.05
CA SER A 41 11.28 5.48 0.39
C SER A 41 11.90 4.38 1.24
N CYS A 42 11.99 4.59 2.55
CA CYS A 42 12.42 3.57 3.50
C CYS A 42 11.40 2.44 3.61
N GLN A 43 10.10 2.75 3.54
CA GLN A 43 9.02 1.78 3.56
C GLN A 43 9.04 0.87 2.31
N MET A 44 9.55 1.32 1.16
CA MET A 44 9.78 0.45 -0.01
C MET A 44 10.76 -0.71 0.25
N PHE A 45 11.64 -0.59 1.25
CA PHE A 45 12.63 -1.62 1.60
C PHE A 45 12.32 -2.34 2.92
N LEU A 46 11.74 -1.64 3.90
CA LEU A 46 11.53 -2.11 5.27
C LEU A 46 10.13 -1.73 5.76
N THR A 47 9.13 -2.15 5.00
CA THR A 47 7.75 -1.68 5.15
C THR A 47 7.23 -1.80 6.59
N ASN A 48 7.29 -3.01 7.15
CA ASN A 48 6.89 -3.32 8.52
C ASN A 48 7.57 -2.46 9.60
N THR A 49 8.80 -2.03 9.37
CA THR A 49 9.63 -1.32 10.35
C THR A 49 9.24 0.14 10.45
N PHE A 50 8.80 0.75 9.35
CA PHE A 50 8.47 2.18 9.30
C PHE A 50 6.97 2.46 9.45
N LEU A 51 6.11 1.54 9.02
CA LEU A 51 4.67 1.75 9.09
C LEU A 51 4.14 1.76 10.53
N ILE A 52 4.66 0.89 11.41
CA ILE A 52 4.21 0.85 12.81
C ILE A 52 4.56 2.14 13.57
N PRO A 53 5.81 2.65 13.54
CA PRO A 53 6.15 3.93 14.15
C PRO A 53 5.34 5.10 13.58
N TYR A 54 5.11 5.15 12.27
CA TYR A 54 4.25 6.18 11.66
C TYR A 54 2.86 6.18 12.28
N MET A 55 2.30 4.98 12.42
CA MET A 55 0.98 4.76 13.00
C MET A 55 0.91 5.07 14.50
N ALA A 56 2.01 4.96 15.23
CA ALA A 56 2.12 5.43 16.61
C ALA A 56 2.22 6.96 16.68
N ILE A 57 3.07 7.58 15.85
CA ILE A 57 3.28 9.04 15.84
C ILE A 57 1.99 9.78 15.49
N ARG A 58 1.17 9.28 14.55
CA ARG A 58 -0.12 9.92 14.22
C ARG A 58 -1.12 9.91 15.38
N LEU A 59 -0.93 9.13 16.44
CA LEU A 59 -1.80 9.13 17.61
C LEU A 59 -1.48 10.26 18.59
N ASN A 60 -0.31 10.89 18.47
CA ASN A 60 0.07 12.03 19.30
C ASN A 60 -0.81 13.26 19.05
N ASP A 61 -0.80 14.16 20.01
CA ASP A 61 -1.42 15.48 19.89
C ASP A 61 -0.70 16.33 18.85
N VAL A 62 -1.45 17.21 18.20
CA VAL A 62 -0.90 18.17 17.23
C VAL A 62 -0.05 19.19 17.99
N ASP A 63 1.23 19.27 17.63
CA ASP A 63 2.06 20.36 18.10
C ASP A 63 1.62 21.67 17.42
N LYS A 64 0.97 22.54 18.20
CA LYS A 64 0.44 23.82 17.71
C LYS A 64 1.53 24.80 17.26
N ASN A 65 2.80 24.52 17.60
CA ASN A 65 3.94 25.35 17.23
C ASN A 65 4.63 24.88 15.94
N GLN A 66 4.23 23.76 15.35
CA GLN A 66 4.85 23.27 14.13
C GLN A 66 4.38 24.05 12.90
N PRO A 67 5.31 24.44 12.00
CA PRO A 67 4.94 25.00 10.72
C PRO A 67 4.18 23.95 9.90
N PRO A 68 3.23 24.37 9.03
CA PRO A 68 2.50 23.43 8.19
C PRO A 68 3.48 22.59 7.37
N PRO A 69 3.27 21.26 7.29
CA PRO A 69 4.20 20.37 6.61
C PRO A 69 4.41 20.81 5.16
N GLN A 70 5.68 21.04 4.78
CA GLN A 70 6.02 21.43 3.42
C GLN A 70 5.65 20.29 2.47
N THR A 71 4.77 20.58 1.51
CA THR A 71 4.43 19.63 0.45
C THR A 71 5.60 19.51 -0.52
N SER A 72 6.24 18.34 -0.57
CA SER A 72 7.29 18.07 -1.54
C SER A 72 6.73 17.99 -2.97
N LYS A 73 7.59 18.18 -3.97
CA LYS A 73 7.21 18.00 -5.39
C LYS A 73 6.76 16.57 -5.68
N LEU A 74 7.38 15.58 -5.04
CA LEU A 74 7.05 14.16 -5.16
C LEU A 74 5.64 13.90 -4.61
N SER A 75 5.35 14.40 -3.41
CA SER A 75 4.04 14.32 -2.78
C SER A 75 2.95 14.94 -3.66
N SER A 76 3.17 16.16 -4.16
CA SER A 76 2.22 16.83 -5.07
C SER A 76 1.96 16.01 -6.34
N LEU A 77 3.02 15.47 -6.96
CA LEU A 77 2.90 14.66 -8.18
C LEU A 77 2.10 13.37 -7.93
N MET A 78 2.37 12.65 -6.84
CA MET A 78 1.68 11.41 -6.51
C MET A 78 0.22 11.63 -6.11
N VAL A 79 -0.10 12.76 -5.47
CA VAL A 79 -1.49 13.11 -5.14
C VAL A 79 -2.26 13.50 -6.41
N ARG A 80 -1.68 14.31 -7.31
CA ARG A 80 -2.30 14.66 -8.59
C ARG A 80 -2.45 13.44 -9.52
N GLY A 81 -1.48 12.53 -9.48
CA GLY A 81 -1.49 11.28 -10.22
C GLY A 81 -2.15 10.11 -9.48
N ALA A 82 -2.82 10.34 -8.35
CA ALA A 82 -3.29 9.29 -7.45
C ALA A 82 -4.14 8.23 -8.16
N SER A 83 -5.06 8.64 -9.03
CA SER A 83 -5.89 7.70 -9.81
C SER A 83 -5.05 6.86 -10.77
N GLY A 84 -4.03 7.44 -11.40
CA GLY A 84 -3.09 6.71 -12.26
C GLY A 84 -2.28 5.69 -11.47
N VAL A 85 -1.73 6.08 -10.31
CA VAL A 85 -1.03 5.19 -9.38
C VAL A 85 -1.94 4.07 -8.87
N GLY A 86 -3.21 4.39 -8.59
CA GLY A 86 -4.24 3.44 -8.19
C GLY A 86 -4.48 2.36 -9.24
N ILE A 87 -4.66 2.75 -10.49
CA ILE A 87 -4.89 1.82 -11.61
C ILE A 87 -3.65 0.96 -11.86
N THR A 88 -2.46 1.56 -11.96
CA THR A 88 -1.24 0.82 -12.26
C THR A 88 -0.87 -0.13 -11.13
N GLY A 89 -0.88 0.34 -9.87
CA GLY A 89 -0.60 -0.50 -8.72
C GLY A 89 -1.61 -1.63 -8.56
N GLY A 90 -2.92 -1.34 -8.71
CA GLY A 90 -3.97 -2.35 -8.67
C GLY A 90 -3.83 -3.41 -9.77
N LEU A 91 -3.51 -2.99 -10.99
CA LEU A 91 -3.27 -3.91 -12.11
C LEU A 91 -2.04 -4.79 -11.85
N VAL A 92 -0.94 -4.23 -11.34
CA VAL A 92 0.26 -5.00 -11.00
C VAL A 92 -0.05 -6.02 -9.90
N CYS A 93 -0.83 -5.68 -8.88
CA CYS A 93 -1.26 -6.65 -7.86
C CYS A 93 -2.04 -7.83 -8.47
N ILE A 94 -2.99 -7.55 -9.37
CA ILE A 94 -3.77 -8.60 -10.06
C ILE A 94 -2.85 -9.47 -10.93
N LEU A 95 -2.01 -8.85 -11.75
CA LEU A 95 -1.07 -9.57 -12.62
C LEU A 95 -0.08 -10.40 -11.80
N SER A 96 0.32 -9.94 -10.62
CA SER A 96 1.22 -10.67 -9.72
C SER A 96 0.58 -11.95 -9.17
N ILE A 97 -0.70 -11.89 -8.81
CA ILE A 97 -1.48 -13.07 -8.38
C ILE A 97 -1.60 -14.05 -9.56
N VAL A 98 -1.99 -13.57 -10.74
CA VAL A 98 -2.09 -14.41 -11.94
C VAL A 98 -0.74 -15.04 -12.27
N TRP A 99 0.36 -14.29 -12.17
CA TRP A 99 1.71 -14.79 -12.42
C TRP A 99 2.14 -15.85 -11.39
N ALA A 100 1.81 -15.69 -10.11
CA ALA A 100 2.12 -16.68 -9.10
C ALA A 100 1.51 -18.05 -9.43
N PHE A 101 0.24 -18.07 -9.88
CA PHE A 101 -0.49 -19.31 -10.16
C PHE A 101 -0.27 -19.88 -11.56
N PHE A 102 -0.12 -19.03 -12.58
CA PHE A 102 -0.10 -19.45 -13.99
C PHE A 102 1.18 -19.07 -14.73
N GLY A 103 2.08 -18.30 -14.10
CA GLY A 103 3.34 -17.91 -14.70
C GLY A 103 4.18 -19.13 -15.03
N ARG A 104 4.80 -19.12 -16.22
CA ARG A 104 5.66 -20.21 -16.73
C ARG A 104 5.04 -21.59 -16.60
N ALA A 105 3.81 -21.76 -17.10
CA ALA A 105 3.13 -23.06 -17.13
C ALA A 105 3.86 -24.12 -17.98
N ASP A 106 4.76 -23.67 -18.85
CA ASP A 106 5.62 -24.46 -19.74
C ASP A 106 6.90 -25.01 -19.07
N ALA A 107 7.25 -24.54 -17.87
CA ALA A 107 8.53 -24.82 -17.22
C ALA A 107 8.47 -25.85 -16.06
N ASP A 108 7.50 -26.76 -16.09
CA ASP A 108 7.34 -27.89 -15.16
C ASP A 108 7.33 -27.52 -13.66
N PHE A 109 6.78 -26.34 -13.32
CA PHE A 109 6.63 -25.86 -11.94
C PHE A 109 5.43 -26.49 -11.19
N GLY A 110 4.91 -27.62 -11.67
CA GLY A 110 3.74 -28.28 -11.10
C GLY A 110 2.44 -27.50 -11.24
N GLY A 111 1.37 -28.07 -10.68
CA GLY A 111 0.04 -27.49 -10.66
C GLY A 111 -0.15 -26.43 -9.57
N VAL A 112 -1.39 -25.97 -9.42
CA VAL A 112 -1.76 -24.97 -8.39
C VAL A 112 -1.44 -25.45 -6.97
N LEU A 113 -1.59 -26.76 -6.72
CA LEU A 113 -1.33 -27.34 -5.41
C LEU A 113 0.17 -27.34 -5.07
N ASP A 114 1.03 -27.72 -6.02
CA ASP A 114 2.48 -27.73 -5.84
C ASP A 114 3.01 -26.31 -5.61
N ARG A 115 2.46 -25.33 -6.34
CA ARG A 115 2.79 -23.92 -6.17
C ARG A 115 2.35 -23.37 -4.81
N TRP A 116 1.21 -23.82 -4.30
CA TRP A 116 0.74 -23.46 -2.95
C TRP A 116 1.65 -24.04 -1.86
N GLN A 117 2.04 -25.32 -1.99
CA GLN A 117 3.00 -25.94 -1.08
C GLN A 117 4.34 -25.21 -1.10
N TYR A 118 4.86 -24.91 -2.29
CA TYR A 118 6.06 -24.08 -2.44
C TYR A 118 5.89 -22.71 -1.76
N ALA A 119 4.74 -22.05 -1.89
CA ALA A 119 4.49 -20.76 -1.25
C ALA A 119 4.59 -20.85 0.28
N GLN A 120 4.02 -21.90 0.88
CA GLN A 120 4.08 -22.15 2.31
C GLN A 120 5.52 -22.38 2.76
N ASP A 121 6.24 -23.28 2.10
CA ASP A 121 7.64 -23.57 2.42
C ASP A 121 8.54 -22.36 2.24
N TYR A 122 8.32 -21.59 1.17
CA TYR A 122 9.06 -20.37 0.87
C TYR A 122 8.88 -19.33 1.97
N VAL A 123 7.64 -19.05 2.40
CA VAL A 123 7.36 -18.06 3.45
C VAL A 123 7.92 -18.48 4.81
N LEU A 124 7.98 -19.78 5.12
CA LEU A 124 8.46 -20.27 6.40
C LEU A 124 9.99 -20.42 6.45
N THR A 125 10.64 -20.67 5.31
CA THR A 125 12.08 -20.93 5.24
C THR A 125 12.87 -19.67 4.90
N GLU A 126 12.34 -18.81 4.04
CA GLU A 126 13.04 -17.61 3.56
C GLU A 126 12.64 -16.37 4.37
N ARG A 127 13.62 -15.74 5.01
CA ARG A 127 13.41 -14.56 5.87
C ARG A 127 12.76 -13.40 5.13
N LEU A 128 13.10 -13.21 3.85
CA LEU A 128 12.53 -12.16 3.01
C LEU A 128 11.04 -12.40 2.75
N ALA A 129 10.67 -13.64 2.43
CA ALA A 129 9.28 -14.02 2.19
C ALA A 129 8.43 -13.93 3.48
N TYR A 130 9.04 -14.29 4.62
CA TYR A 130 8.43 -14.08 5.94
C TYR A 130 8.18 -12.59 6.24
N ALA A 131 9.12 -11.70 5.90
CA ALA A 131 8.92 -10.26 6.06
C ALA A 131 7.77 -9.75 5.19
N PHE A 132 7.67 -10.21 3.94
CA PHE A 132 6.55 -9.88 3.04
C PHE A 132 5.19 -10.35 3.57
N LEU A 133 5.13 -11.50 4.24
CA LEU A 133 3.90 -11.93 4.91
C LEU A 133 3.47 -10.90 5.97
N TRP A 134 4.39 -10.42 6.79
CA TRP A 134 4.11 -9.39 7.78
C TRP A 134 3.69 -8.06 7.13
N ASP A 135 4.31 -7.68 6.01
CA ASP A 135 3.93 -6.48 5.28
C ASP A 135 2.47 -6.57 4.79
N ILE A 136 2.07 -7.71 4.22
CA ILE A 136 0.68 -7.97 3.80
C ILE A 136 -0.30 -7.88 4.97
N LEU A 137 0.04 -8.47 6.12
CA LEU A 137 -0.80 -8.42 7.32
C LEU A 137 -0.95 -6.98 7.84
N LEU A 138 0.16 -6.25 7.97
CA LEU A 138 0.15 -4.88 8.44
C LEU A 138 -0.61 -3.95 7.47
N TYR A 139 -0.42 -4.12 6.17
CA TYR A 139 -1.18 -3.40 5.16
C TYR A 139 -2.67 -3.67 5.25
N SER A 140 -3.07 -4.93 5.45
CA SER A 140 -4.48 -5.29 5.59
C SER A 140 -5.14 -4.66 6.83
N ILE A 141 -4.38 -4.46 7.91
CA ILE A 141 -4.86 -3.83 9.15
C ILE A 141 -4.87 -2.29 9.02
N PHE A 142 -3.80 -1.72 8.50
CA PHE A 142 -3.57 -0.29 8.50
C PHE A 142 -4.26 0.44 7.35
N GLN A 143 -4.44 -0.21 6.19
CA GLN A 143 -5.20 0.32 5.06
C GLN A 143 -6.60 0.81 5.48
N PRO A 144 -7.49 0.01 6.09
CA PRO A 144 -8.82 0.47 6.46
C PRO A 144 -8.79 1.61 7.48
N TRP A 145 -7.83 1.60 8.41
CA TRP A 145 -7.70 2.64 9.41
C TRP A 145 -7.21 3.98 8.84
N LEU A 146 -6.24 3.94 7.92
CA LEU A 146 -5.77 5.14 7.19
C LEU A 146 -6.85 5.70 6.27
N ILE A 147 -7.51 4.86 5.46
CA ILE A 147 -8.58 5.31 4.57
C ILE A 147 -9.73 5.90 5.37
N GLY A 148 -10.08 5.28 6.51
CA GLY A 148 -11.15 5.75 7.38
C GLY A 148 -10.97 7.18 7.88
N ASP A 149 -9.79 7.52 8.37
CA ASP A 149 -9.47 8.87 8.83
C ASP A 149 -9.40 9.87 7.67
N ASN A 150 -9.21 9.38 6.45
CA ASN A 150 -9.06 10.19 5.23
C ASN A 150 -10.30 10.21 4.33
N LEU A 151 -11.44 9.69 4.78
CA LEU A 151 -12.70 9.70 4.01
C LEU A 151 -13.19 11.11 3.63
N GLN A 152 -12.71 12.15 4.32
CA GLN A 152 -12.99 13.54 3.97
C GLN A 152 -12.33 14.00 2.66
N ASN A 153 -11.27 13.32 2.21
CA ASN A 153 -10.58 13.61 0.96
C ASN A 153 -11.24 12.94 -0.26
N VAL A 154 -12.28 12.14 -0.04
CA VAL A 154 -12.98 11.39 -1.08
C VAL A 154 -14.22 12.15 -1.53
N LYS A 155 -14.52 12.09 -2.83
CA LYS A 155 -15.73 12.67 -3.42
C LYS A 155 -16.98 12.26 -2.61
N PRO A 156 -17.87 13.20 -2.23
CA PRO A 156 -19.02 12.90 -1.36
C PRO A 156 -19.89 11.72 -1.82
N LYS A 157 -20.11 11.60 -3.15
CA LYS A 157 -20.90 10.52 -3.77
C LYS A 157 -20.26 9.13 -3.65
N ALA A 158 -18.95 9.04 -3.49
CA ALA A 158 -18.21 7.78 -3.40
C ALA A 158 -17.80 7.41 -1.96
N ARG A 159 -18.07 8.29 -0.99
CA ARG A 159 -17.59 8.14 0.40
C ARG A 159 -18.12 6.88 1.08
N GLU A 160 -19.39 6.54 0.86
CA GLU A 160 -19.99 5.32 1.41
C GLU A 160 -19.38 4.06 0.79
N PHE A 161 -19.20 4.06 -0.54
CA PHE A 161 -18.54 2.97 -1.26
C PHE A 161 -17.11 2.75 -0.75
N VAL A 162 -16.31 3.80 -0.64
CA VAL A 162 -14.93 3.71 -0.13
C VAL A 162 -14.89 3.27 1.34
N ASN A 163 -15.86 3.69 2.16
CA ASN A 163 -15.94 3.28 3.57
C ASN A 163 -16.17 1.77 3.74
N VAL A 164 -16.89 1.14 2.80
CA VAL A 164 -17.06 -0.33 2.78
C VAL A 164 -15.83 -0.99 2.14
N ALA A 165 -15.37 -0.48 1.00
CA ALA A 165 -14.26 -1.07 0.25
C ALA A 165 -12.93 -1.05 1.02
N ARG A 166 -12.72 -0.11 1.96
CA ARG A 166 -11.46 0.06 2.71
C ARG A 166 -10.98 -1.21 3.42
N PHE A 167 -11.89 -2.12 3.78
CA PHE A 167 -11.58 -3.39 4.46
C PHE A 167 -11.10 -4.50 3.52
N ILE A 168 -11.22 -4.31 2.21
CA ILE A 168 -10.77 -5.27 1.22
C ILE A 168 -9.31 -4.94 0.83
N PRO A 169 -8.33 -5.82 1.11
CA PRO A 169 -6.94 -5.68 0.69
C PRO A 169 -6.79 -5.23 -0.77
N VAL A 170 -5.95 -4.22 -1.02
CA VAL A 170 -5.69 -3.62 -2.35
C VAL A 170 -6.90 -2.91 -2.96
N VAL A 171 -8.08 -3.52 -2.99
CA VAL A 171 -9.30 -2.95 -3.57
C VAL A 171 -9.70 -1.66 -2.85
N GLY A 172 -9.61 -1.63 -1.52
CA GLY A 172 -9.94 -0.46 -0.72
C GLY A 172 -9.07 0.75 -1.04
N ILE A 173 -7.75 0.54 -1.16
CA ILE A 173 -6.82 1.62 -1.49
C ILE A 173 -6.96 2.06 -2.94
N VAL A 174 -7.18 1.15 -3.88
CA VAL A 174 -7.46 1.51 -5.28
C VAL A 174 -8.75 2.33 -5.39
N ALA A 175 -9.82 1.92 -4.70
CA ALA A 175 -11.07 2.66 -4.65
C ALA A 175 -10.89 4.07 -4.07
N TYR A 176 -10.14 4.20 -2.96
CA TYR A 176 -9.79 5.48 -2.37
C TYR A 176 -9.07 6.40 -3.37
N LEU A 177 -8.05 5.90 -4.07
CA LEU A 177 -7.24 6.69 -5.01
C LEU A 177 -7.99 7.10 -6.28
N LEU A 178 -8.93 6.29 -6.75
CA LEU A 178 -9.81 6.61 -7.88
C LEU A 178 -10.87 7.66 -7.51
N CYS A 179 -11.28 7.66 -6.24
CA CYS A 179 -12.36 8.51 -5.74
C CYS A 179 -11.85 9.73 -4.96
N LEU A 180 -10.53 9.95 -4.93
CA LEU A 180 -9.91 11.14 -4.35
C LEU A 180 -10.50 12.39 -5.00
N GLU A 181 -10.83 13.39 -4.19
CA GLU A 181 -11.25 14.70 -4.68
C GLU A 181 -10.00 15.48 -5.13
N GLU A 182 -9.96 15.82 -6.42
CA GLU A 182 -8.91 16.71 -6.92
C GLU A 182 -9.12 18.08 -6.28
N LYS A 183 -8.15 18.53 -5.48
CA LYS A 183 -8.09 19.95 -5.11
C LYS A 183 -7.90 20.74 -6.40
N LYS A 184 -8.95 21.46 -6.82
CA LYS A 184 -8.82 22.54 -7.79
C LYS A 184 -8.05 23.66 -7.11
N ASP A 185 -6.86 23.93 -7.61
CA ASP A 185 -6.10 25.14 -7.28
C ASP A 185 -6.90 26.41 -7.66
#